data_AF-A0A1A8HKY5-F1
#
_entry.id   AF-A0A1A8HKY5-F1
#
_cell.length_a   1.000
_cell.length_b   1.000
_cell.length_c   1.000
_cell.angle_alpha   90.00
_cell.angle_beta   90.00
_cell.angle_gamma   90.00
#
_symmetry.space_group_name_H-M   'P 1'
#
loop_
_entity.id
_entity.type
_entity.pdbx_description
1 polymer ?
#
loop_
_entity_poly.entity_id
_entity_poly.type
_entity_poly.pdbx_seq_one_letter_code
_entity_poly.pdbx_strand_id
1 'polypeptide(L)'
;VKQALRAVTGSLTLTADVWTSRATEAYLGVSCHFLSKDWNTKSFNLAIMPLEEKHTGTNIMTWIEEVLATFEILPVKIKAVVHD
;
A
#
# COMPACT_ATOMS: atom_id res chain seq x y z
N VAL A 1 -6.53 12.22 2.57
CA VAL A 1 -6.36 10.82 2.11
C VAL A 1 -7.26 9.84 2.87
N LYS A 2 -7.13 9.67 4.21
CA LYS A 2 -7.98 8.73 5.00
C LYS A 2 -9.49 8.87 4.76
N GLN A 3 -10.04 10.09 4.81
CA GLN A 3 -11.47 10.33 4.57
C GLN A 3 -11.91 9.91 3.15
N ALA A 4 -11.07 10.16 2.13
CA ALA A 4 -11.34 9.75 0.76
C ALA A 4 -11.38 8.22 0.63
N LEU A 5 -10.47 7.51 1.32
CA LEU A 5 -10.41 6.04 1.33
C LEU A 5 -11.58 5.40 2.09
N ARG A 6 -12.04 6.03 3.18
CA ARG A 6 -13.26 5.60 3.90
C ARG A 6 -14.51 5.70 3.02
N ALA A 7 -14.57 6.71 2.15
CA ALA A 7 -15.69 6.91 1.22
C ALA A 7 -15.70 5.94 0.03
N VAL A 8 -14.60 5.19 -0.20
CA VAL A 8 -14.55 4.15 -1.24
C VAL A 8 -15.44 3.00 -0.81
N THR A 9 -16.55 2.78 -1.52
CA THR A 9 -17.43 1.61 -1.28
C THR A 9 -16.96 0.37 -2.03
N GLY A 10 -16.17 0.56 -3.09
CA GLY A 10 -15.61 -0.50 -3.93
C GLY A 10 -14.38 -1.18 -3.34
N SER A 11 -13.78 -2.03 -4.17
CA SER A 11 -12.52 -2.72 -3.87
C SER A 11 -11.31 -1.81 -4.08
N LEU A 12 -10.25 -2.11 -3.35
CA LEU A 12 -8.93 -1.49 -3.47
C LEU A 12 -7.95 -2.54 -4.00
N THR A 13 -6.94 -2.07 -4.72
CA THR A 13 -5.75 -2.85 -5.08
C THR A 13 -4.53 -2.10 -4.57
N LEU A 14 -3.46 -2.83 -4.27
CA LEU A 14 -2.20 -2.25 -3.81
C LEU A 14 -1.11 -2.53 -4.84
N THR A 15 -0.17 -1.60 -4.96
CA THR A 15 1.17 -1.87 -5.47
C THR A 15 2.15 -1.74 -4.32
N ALA A 16 3.02 -2.74 -4.16
CA ALA A 16 4.12 -2.72 -3.21
C ALA A 16 5.43 -2.80 -4.01
N ASP A 17 6.35 -1.87 -3.75
CA ASP A 17 7.65 -1.81 -4.40
C ASP A 17 8.73 -1.70 -3.33
N VAL A 18 9.72 -2.58 -3.39
CA VAL A 18 10.87 -2.57 -2.48
C VAL A 18 12.11 -2.26 -3.28
N TRP A 19 12.78 -1.15 -2.95
CA TRP A 19 14.01 -0.76 -3.62
C TRP A 19 15.13 -0.44 -2.63
N THR A 20 16.37 -0.58 -3.09
CA THR A 20 17.55 -0.07 -2.39
C THR A 20 17.95 1.25 -3.02
N SER A 21 18.05 2.31 -2.22
CA SER A 21 18.46 3.63 -2.64
C SER A 21 19.94 3.67 -3.05
N ARG A 22 20.35 4.77 -3.68
CA ARG A 22 21.77 5.02 -3.97
C ARG A 22 22.63 5.15 -2.71
N ALA A 23 22.02 5.48 -1.57
CA ALA A 23 22.68 5.52 -0.27
C ALA A 23 22.74 4.14 0.41
N THR A 24 22.40 3.05 -0.31
CA THR A 24 22.36 1.66 0.19
C THR A 24 21.31 1.41 1.28
N GLU A 25 20.29 2.27 1.36
CA GLU A 25 19.18 2.14 2.30
C GLU A 25 17.97 1.50 1.59
N ALA A 26 17.32 0.53 2.24
CA ALA A 26 16.16 -0.12 1.68
C ALA A 26 14.86 0.58 2.07
N TYR A 27 13.89 0.59 1.15
CA TYR A 27 12.59 1.19 1.37
C TYR A 27 11.46 0.31 0.83
N LEU A 28 10.30 0.41 1.47
CA LEU A 28 9.02 -0.07 0.96
C LEU A 28 8.14 1.12 0.59
N GLY A 29 7.66 1.12 -0.65
CA GLY A 29 6.60 1.98 -1.14
C GLY A 29 5.31 1.20 -1.23
N VAL A 30 4.23 1.72 -0.62
CA VAL A 30 2.88 1.15 -0.75
C VAL A 30 1.97 2.20 -1.35
N SER A 31 1.32 1.88 -2.47
CA SER A 31 0.28 2.71 -3.06
C SER A 31 -1.01 1.92 -3.20
N CYS A 32 -2.15 2.59 -3.09
CA CYS A 32 -3.45 2.00 -3.34
C CYS A 32 -4.12 2.61 -4.56
N HIS A 33 -4.93 1.79 -5.23
CA HIS A 33 -5.65 2.14 -6.44
C HIS A 33 -7.09 1.66 -6.34
N PHE A 34 -8.01 2.53 -6.78
CA PHE A 34 -9.44 2.24 -6.81
C PHE A 34 -10.14 3.05 -7.88
N LEU A 35 -11.37 2.67 -8.19
CA LEU A 35 -12.23 3.40 -9.10
C LEU A 35 -13.14 4.34 -8.31
N SER A 36 -13.17 5.62 -8.70
CA SER A 36 -14.12 6.58 -8.12
C SER A 36 -15.55 6.30 -8.61
N LYS A 37 -16.54 6.96 -8.00
CA LYS A 37 -17.95 6.88 -8.43
C LYS A 37 -18.16 7.30 -9.89
N ASP A 38 -17.30 8.19 -10.38
CA ASP A 38 -17.33 8.70 -11.75
C ASP A 38 -16.48 7.87 -12.71
N TRP A 39 -16.19 6.60 -12.36
CA TRP A 39 -15.40 5.66 -13.18
C TRP A 39 -13.98 6.14 -13.52
N ASN A 40 -13.41 7.00 -12.68
CA ASN A 40 -12.04 7.45 -12.82
C ASN A 40 -11.12 6.68 -11.89
N THR A 41 -10.00 6.17 -12.40
CA THR A 41 -8.96 5.56 -11.58
C THR A 41 -8.33 6.63 -10.68
N LYS A 42 -8.25 6.33 -9.39
CA LYS A 42 -7.60 7.16 -8.37
C LYS A 42 -6.53 6.34 -7.68
N SER A 43 -5.42 7.01 -7.39
CA SER A 43 -4.27 6.40 -6.72
C SER A 43 -3.82 7.28 -5.57
N PHE A 44 -3.42 6.68 -4.46
CA PHE A 44 -2.75 7.37 -3.37
C PHE A 44 -1.51 6.59 -2.96
N ASN A 45 -0.38 7.29 -2.79
CA ASN A 45 0.75 6.74 -2.06
C ASN A 45 0.37 6.73 -0.57
N LEU A 46 0.39 5.54 0.04
CA LEU A 46 0.05 5.33 1.44
C LEU A 46 1.28 5.44 2.33
N ALA A 47 2.41 4.90 1.87
CA ALA A 47 3.65 4.89 2.62
C ALA A 47 4.89 4.90 1.71
N ILE A 48 5.93 5.53 2.24
CA ILE A 48 7.34 5.32 1.90
C ILE A 48 8.03 5.14 3.25
N MET A 49 8.54 3.94 3.54
CA MET A 49 9.15 3.64 4.83
C MET A 49 10.49 2.93 4.65
N PRO A 50 11.51 3.28 5.47
CA PRO A 50 12.76 2.54 5.47
C PRO A 50 12.54 1.12 5.99
N LEU A 51 13.32 0.17 5.47
CA LEU A 51 13.33 -1.21 5.91
C LEU A 51 14.66 -1.52 6.61
N GLU A 52 14.59 -1.95 7.86
CA GLU A 52 15.78 -2.32 8.65
C GLU A 52 15.92 -3.85 8.82
N GLU A 53 14.85 -4.60 8.56
CA GLU A 53 14.88 -6.07 8.65
C GLU A 53 15.06 -6.75 7.29
N LYS A 54 15.24 -8.07 7.31
CA LYS A 54 15.26 -8.88 6.10
C LYS A 54 13.97 -8.71 5.30
N HIS A 55 14.09 -8.47 4.00
CA HIS A 55 12.96 -8.31 3.06
C HIS A 55 12.31 -9.65 2.70
N THR A 56 11.93 -10.43 3.72
CA THR A 56 11.16 -11.66 3.50
C THR A 56 9.71 -11.30 3.17
N GLY A 57 9.02 -12.16 2.43
CA GLY A 57 7.59 -11.94 2.12
C GLY A 57 6.72 -11.78 3.38
N THR A 58 7.06 -12.47 4.47
CA THR A 58 6.38 -12.32 5.77
C THR A 58 6.55 -10.92 6.32
N ASN A 59 7.77 -10.38 6.37
CA ASN A 59 8.02 -9.04 6.87
C ASN A 59 7.35 -7.97 5.99
N ILE A 60 7.43 -8.13 4.67
CA ILE A 60 6.75 -7.25 3.71
C ILE A 60 5.24 -7.22 3.96
N MET A 61 4.63 -8.39 4.15
CA MET A 61 3.20 -8.45 4.46
C MET A 61 2.88 -7.75 5.79
N THR A 62 3.67 -7.97 6.83
CA THR A 62 3.51 -7.28 8.13
C THR A 62 3.54 -5.76 7.97
N TRP A 63 4.51 -5.21 7.23
CA TRP A 63 4.58 -3.77 6.98
C TRP A 63 3.39 -3.26 6.17
N ILE A 64 2.91 -4.03 5.18
CA ILE A 64 1.69 -3.68 4.44
C ILE A 64 0.48 -3.66 5.38
N GLU A 65 0.33 -4.63 6.30
CA GLU A 65 -0.75 -4.65 7.28
C GLU A 65 -0.71 -3.44 8.22
N GLU A 66 0.47 -3.01 8.65
CA GLU A 66 0.67 -1.80 9.45
C GLU A 66 0.24 -0.53 8.69
N VAL A 67 0.56 -0.45 7.39
CA VAL A 67 0.10 0.63 6.52
C VAL A 67 -1.42 0.59 6.41
N LEU A 68 -2.03 -0.57 6.17
CA LEU A 68 -3.50 -0.69 6.09
C LEU A 68 -4.17 -0.28 7.40
N ALA A 69 -3.65 -0.70 8.55
CA ALA A 69 -4.14 -0.31 9.87
C ALA A 69 -4.04 1.21 10.07
N THR A 70 -2.92 1.83 9.67
CA THR A 70 -2.72 3.28 9.77
C THR A 70 -3.79 4.06 9.01
N PHE A 71 -4.23 3.56 7.84
CA PHE A 71 -5.28 4.18 7.03
C PHE A 71 -6.69 3.65 7.30
N GLU A 72 -6.85 2.76 8.29
CA GLU A 72 -8.10 2.09 8.66
C GLU A 72 -8.76 1.36 7.48
N ILE A 73 -7.94 0.75 6.64
CA ILE A 73 -8.40 -0.05 5.51
C ILE A 73 -8.53 -1.50 5.99
N LEU A 74 -9.74 -2.05 5.91
CA LEU A 74 -9.95 -3.47 6.23
C LEU A 74 -9.32 -4.35 5.15
N PRO A 75 -8.56 -5.42 5.52
CA PRO A 75 -7.94 -6.32 4.55
C PRO A 75 -8.90 -6.92 3.53
N VAL A 76 -10.17 -7.16 3.92
CA VAL A 76 -11.23 -7.68 3.02
C VAL A 76 -11.52 -6.78 1.80
N LYS A 77 -11.16 -5.49 1.87
CA LYS A 77 -11.34 -4.55 0.75
C LYS A 77 -10.23 -4.65 -0.28
N ILE A 78 -9.08 -5.24 0.08
CA ILE A 78 -7.96 -5.44 -0.84
C ILE A 78 -8.24 -6.67 -1.70
N LYS A 79 -8.18 -6.52 -3.03
CA LYS A 79 -8.39 -7.62 -3.98
C LYS A 79 -7.12 -8.14 -4.62
N ALA A 80 -6.09 -7.32 -4.65
CA ALA A 80 -4.80 -7.68 -5.18
C ALA A 80 -3.72 -6.83 -4.52
N VAL A 81 -2.54 -7.43 -4.37
CA VAL A 81 -1.28 -6.75 -4.12
C VAL A 81 -0.39 -7.11 -5.30
N VAL A 82 0.07 -6.10 -6.03
CA VAL A 82 1.00 -6.26 -7.14
C VAL A 82 2.38 -5.88 -6.63
N HIS A 83 3.34 -6.76 -6.80
CA HIS A 83 4.76 -6.56 -6.53
C HIS A 83 5.56 -7.11 -7.73
N ASP A 84 6.86 -6.83 -7.77
CA ASP A 84 7.78 -7.33 -8.79
C ASP A 84 8.07 -8.85 -8.68
#